data_AF-A0A1V9RBS5-F1
#
_entry.id   AF-A0A1V9RBS5-F1
#
_cell.length_a   1.000
_cell.length_b   1.000
_cell.length_c   1.000
_cell.angle_alpha   90.00
_cell.angle_beta   90.00
_cell.angle_gamma   90.00
#
_symmetry.space_group_name_H-M   'P 1'
#
loop_
_entity.id
_entity.type
_entity.pdbx_description
1 polymer ?
#
loop_
_entity_poly.entity_id
_entity_poly.type
_entity_poly.pdbx_seq_one_letter_code
_entity_poly.pdbx_strand_id
1 'polypeptide(L)'
;MIIVETVDVFEVKRKKINDLLYEFLEYLKEGQSNGISIENDVIRKAEESIGDFEKNYEELNVALIGAFSEGKTTIAAAWTGKIDKSSMKISISESSDRVEVYYDTDNKIKLVDTPGLFGSGSTDEGIKYREITEKYVSEAHLILYVMDPINPIKESHREELVWLFKTLGLLPRTIFVLGKFDNVADLESEEEYSRYYATKRQFVINRLKDFEIITSDNEKIDIVAVSANPFDEGVDYWLENKEEYEELSRIKTLQEATTRKIANLGSKEKILLETQKSIIKDISVRNSAEVSDKLNKYTRLIEDKRENLSEAIEDLSQNREEILNSQKQLVSYLNNVRKSLVADIRTAVPETLPEIIASRLGNEGEIFKTDIENEMRSYVESVNNSLDNTINTYVKATSITDKMFSDALKKGAGALTLIKNGNVINNNTVLAFRDVVAKGFKFNPWGATKLATGINNAIPVIGVAITALTYLSDLKKEKEFEEDKDRLANQINEIITSLLDTVSDTDKFIENYFQSYLETEKLLAEEQRNLKILEEIKDNLENWQEHGKKLRDKFTNLIKD
;
A
#
# COMPACT_ATOMS: atom_id res chain seq x y z
N MET A 1 8.61 47.06 27.95
CA MET A 1 7.55 46.04 27.96
C MET A 1 7.15 45.62 26.53
N ILE A 2 6.74 46.55 25.66
CA ILE A 2 6.28 46.27 24.29
C ILE A 2 7.29 45.48 23.41
N ILE A 3 8.60 45.77 23.50
CA ILE A 3 9.63 45.09 22.69
C ILE A 3 9.82 43.61 23.11
N VAL A 4 9.67 43.29 24.41
CA VAL A 4 9.81 41.92 24.92
C VAL A 4 8.61 41.06 24.49
N GLU A 5 7.38 41.60 24.58
CA GLU A 5 6.17 40.94 24.07
C GLU A 5 6.22 40.69 22.56
N THR A 6 6.88 41.56 21.78
CA THR A 6 6.98 41.41 20.31
C THR A 6 7.98 40.31 19.92
N VAL A 7 9.08 40.16 20.66
CA VAL A 7 10.07 39.08 20.45
C VAL A 7 9.49 37.73 20.85
N ASP A 8 8.77 37.65 21.98
CA ASP A 8 8.13 36.40 22.42
C ASP A 8 7.07 35.92 21.41
N VAL A 9 6.27 36.84 20.84
CA VAL A 9 5.30 36.51 19.78
C VAL A 9 5.99 36.03 18.49
N PHE A 10 7.13 36.64 18.13
CA PHE A 10 7.92 36.23 16.97
C PHE A 10 8.55 34.84 17.16
N GLU A 11 9.16 34.57 18.32
CA GLU A 11 9.74 33.26 18.63
C GLU A 11 8.68 32.15 18.71
N VAL A 12 7.50 32.44 19.26
CA VAL A 12 6.37 31.51 19.28
C VAL A 12 5.88 31.21 17.86
N LYS A 13 5.79 32.22 16.98
CA LYS A 13 5.40 32.01 15.57
C LYS A 13 6.46 31.19 14.83
N ARG A 14 7.75 31.51 15.00
CA ARG A 14 8.87 30.78 14.38
C ARG A 14 8.90 29.32 14.82
N LYS A 15 8.67 29.05 16.11
CA LYS A 15 8.58 27.68 16.65
C LYS A 15 7.42 26.90 16.02
N LYS A 16 6.23 27.50 15.94
CA LYS A 16 5.06 26.86 15.29
C LYS A 16 5.32 26.49 13.84
N ILE A 17 6.06 27.34 13.11
CA ILE A 17 6.44 27.07 11.72
C ILE A 17 7.41 25.88 11.66
N ASN A 18 8.45 25.88 12.49
CA ASN A 18 9.38 24.75 12.57
C ASN A 18 8.67 23.44 12.90
N ASP A 19 7.84 23.42 13.94
CA ASP A 19 7.08 22.23 14.35
C ASP A 19 6.24 21.71 13.18
N LEU A 20 5.60 22.60 12.41
CA LEU A 20 4.78 22.24 11.25
C LEU A 20 5.61 21.71 10.06
N LEU A 21 6.82 22.24 9.85
CA LEU A 21 7.73 21.75 8.81
C LEU A 21 8.27 20.36 9.15
N TYR A 22 8.61 20.10 10.42
CA TYR A 22 9.02 18.77 10.87
C TYR A 22 7.87 17.75 10.75
N GLU A 23 6.64 18.14 11.12
CA GLU A 23 5.45 17.30 10.93
C GLU A 23 5.24 16.98 9.44
N PHE A 24 5.50 17.94 8.53
CA PHE A 24 5.45 17.68 7.10
C PHE A 24 6.53 16.69 6.62
N LEU A 25 7.76 16.84 7.09
CA LEU A 25 8.83 15.91 6.76
C LEU A 25 8.51 14.49 7.24
N GLU A 26 7.94 14.36 8.44
CA GLU A 26 7.47 13.09 8.99
C GLU A 26 6.38 12.48 8.11
N TYR A 27 5.37 13.27 7.71
CA TYR A 27 4.32 12.85 6.77
C TYR A 27 4.88 12.29 5.44
N LEU A 28 5.92 12.91 4.88
CA LEU A 28 6.58 12.42 3.66
C LEU A 28 7.28 11.08 3.89
N LYS A 29 8.02 10.95 5.00
CA LYS A 29 8.75 9.73 5.37
C LYS A 29 7.78 8.59 5.66
N GLU A 30 6.69 8.86 6.37
CA GLU A 30 5.60 7.92 6.61
C GLU A 30 5.03 7.41 5.28
N GLY A 31 4.70 8.31 4.35
CA GLY A 31 4.17 7.92 3.04
C GLY A 31 5.11 6.99 2.29
N GLN A 32 6.40 7.33 2.23
CA GLN A 32 7.41 6.48 1.60
C GLN A 32 7.54 5.12 2.29
N SER A 33 7.55 5.09 3.62
CA SER A 33 7.63 3.86 4.41
C SER A 33 6.42 2.95 4.17
N ASN A 34 5.25 3.55 3.96
CA ASN A 34 3.99 2.87 3.62
C ASN A 34 3.90 2.45 2.14
N GLY A 35 4.97 2.67 1.36
CA GLY A 35 5.04 2.26 -0.04
C GLY A 35 4.37 3.21 -1.02
N ILE A 36 4.06 4.44 -0.61
CA ILE A 36 3.64 5.54 -1.50
C ILE A 36 4.85 6.05 -2.28
N SER A 37 4.69 6.22 -3.59
CA SER A 37 5.73 6.78 -4.46
C SER A 37 5.98 8.27 -4.16
N ILE A 38 6.85 8.53 -3.20
CA ILE A 38 7.38 9.86 -2.88
C ILE A 38 8.86 9.88 -3.27
N GLU A 39 9.24 10.78 -4.18
CA GLU A 39 10.62 10.92 -4.63
C GLU A 39 11.53 11.37 -3.49
N ASN A 40 12.73 10.78 -3.40
CA ASN A 40 13.74 11.18 -2.41
C ASN A 40 14.12 12.67 -2.51
N ASP A 41 14.04 13.25 -3.71
CA ASP A 41 14.29 14.68 -3.92
C ASP A 41 13.30 15.58 -3.18
N VAL A 42 12.03 15.17 -3.07
CA VAL A 42 11.00 15.93 -2.33
C VAL A 42 11.31 15.93 -0.84
N ILE A 43 11.70 14.77 -0.29
CA ILE A 43 12.11 14.63 1.11
C ILE A 43 13.35 15.46 1.39
N ARG A 44 14.39 15.35 0.55
CA ARG A 44 15.63 16.12 0.68
C ARG A 44 15.37 17.61 0.67
N LYS A 45 14.48 18.11 -0.19
CA LYS A 45 14.13 19.54 -0.24
C LYS A 45 13.35 20.00 0.98
N ALA A 46 12.45 19.18 1.52
CA ALA A 46 11.80 19.48 2.79
C ALA A 46 12.83 19.58 3.93
N GLU A 47 13.83 18.70 3.96
CA GLU A 47 14.96 18.77 4.90
C GLU A 47 15.82 20.02 4.72
N GLU A 48 16.15 20.38 3.47
CA GLU A 48 16.89 21.60 3.13
C GLU A 48 16.13 22.86 3.54
N SER A 49 14.83 22.94 3.25
CA SER A 49 13.96 24.06 3.67
C SER A 49 13.87 24.23 5.19
N ILE A 50 13.84 23.15 5.96
CA ILE A 50 13.91 23.22 7.42
C ILE A 50 15.27 23.81 7.84
N GLY A 51 16.36 23.29 7.29
CA GLY A 51 17.72 23.75 7.60
C GLY A 51 17.98 25.21 7.23
N ASP A 52 17.43 25.66 6.11
CA ASP A 52 17.56 27.03 5.60
C ASP A 52 16.74 28.03 6.45
N PHE A 53 15.52 27.64 6.85
CA PHE A 53 14.71 28.39 7.80
C PHE A 53 15.39 28.54 9.19
N GLU A 54 16.07 27.50 9.66
CA GLU A 54 16.84 27.56 10.91
C GLU A 54 18.05 28.50 10.80
N LYS A 55 18.73 28.49 9.63
CA LYS A 55 19.96 29.26 9.37
C LYS A 55 19.72 30.69 8.86
N ASN A 56 18.48 31.11 8.61
CA ASN A 56 18.10 32.40 7.99
C ASN A 56 18.73 32.66 6.62
N TYR A 57 19.25 31.63 5.96
CA TYR A 57 19.84 31.69 4.63
C TYR A 57 18.79 31.20 3.65
N GLU A 58 18.26 32.07 2.79
CA GLU A 58 17.49 31.59 1.64
C GLU A 58 17.76 32.44 0.42
N GLU A 59 18.21 31.75 -0.62
CA GLU A 59 18.19 32.18 -2.00
C GLU A 59 16.74 32.15 -2.51
N LEU A 60 16.28 33.23 -3.15
CA LEU A 60 14.93 33.33 -3.68
C LEU A 60 14.82 32.49 -4.97
N ASN A 61 14.17 31.32 -4.88
CA ASN A 61 13.81 30.49 -6.02
C ASN A 61 12.63 31.06 -6.82
N VAL A 62 12.86 31.38 -8.09
CA VAL A 62 11.84 31.86 -9.03
C VAL A 62 11.70 30.85 -10.17
N ALA A 63 10.50 30.42 -10.50
CA ALA A 63 10.25 29.59 -11.69
C ALA A 63 9.65 30.43 -12.81
N LEU A 64 10.21 30.30 -14.01
CA LEU A 64 9.74 30.94 -15.22
C LEU A 64 9.03 29.90 -16.09
N ILE A 65 7.73 30.12 -16.32
CA ILE A 65 6.83 29.19 -17.00
C ILE A 65 6.07 29.90 -18.13
N GLY A 66 5.74 29.17 -19.20
CA GLY A 66 5.05 29.72 -20.38
C GLY A 66 5.21 28.82 -21.61
N ALA A 67 4.53 29.13 -22.71
CA ALA A 67 4.63 28.39 -23.96
C ALA A 67 6.00 28.54 -24.64
N PHE A 68 6.28 27.70 -25.63
CA PHE A 68 7.45 27.86 -26.49
C PHE A 68 7.41 29.21 -27.22
N SER A 69 8.58 29.80 -27.51
CA SER A 69 8.72 31.06 -28.23
C SER A 69 8.13 32.34 -27.59
N GLU A 70 7.74 32.33 -26.31
CA GLU A 70 7.19 33.53 -25.63
C GLU A 70 8.27 34.46 -25.03
N GLY A 71 9.55 34.18 -25.26
CA GLY A 71 10.66 35.03 -24.80
C GLY A 71 11.11 34.78 -23.36
N LYS A 72 10.82 33.60 -22.78
CA LYS A 72 11.20 33.22 -21.41
C LYS A 72 12.70 33.42 -21.13
N THR A 73 13.55 32.76 -21.90
CA THR A 73 15.02 32.81 -21.73
C THR A 73 15.56 34.24 -21.81
N THR A 74 15.02 35.06 -22.71
CA THR A 74 15.38 36.49 -22.83
C THR A 74 14.96 37.28 -21.58
N ILE A 75 13.75 37.04 -21.05
CA ILE A 75 13.26 37.67 -19.82
C ILE A 75 14.09 37.22 -18.61
N ALA A 76 14.49 35.95 -18.52
CA ALA A 76 15.35 35.42 -17.46
C ALA A 76 16.69 36.17 -17.39
N ALA A 77 17.36 36.34 -18.53
CA ALA A 77 18.63 37.05 -18.62
C ALA A 77 18.47 38.54 -18.29
N ALA A 78 17.45 39.20 -18.86
CA ALA A 78 17.19 40.63 -18.61
C ALA A 78 16.83 40.92 -17.15
N TRP A 79 15.98 40.09 -16.54
CA TRP A 79 15.50 40.30 -15.17
C TRP A 79 16.60 40.12 -14.11
N THR A 80 17.51 39.16 -14.32
CA THR A 80 18.64 38.89 -13.40
C THR A 80 19.79 39.91 -13.49
N GLY A 81 19.70 40.89 -14.40
CA GLY A 81 20.68 41.98 -14.53
C GLY A 81 22.00 41.57 -15.18
N LYS A 82 22.13 40.34 -15.69
CA LYS A 82 23.31 39.85 -16.41
C LYS A 82 23.19 40.16 -17.90
N ILE A 83 23.34 41.44 -18.26
CA ILE A 83 23.57 41.85 -19.65
C ILE A 83 25.07 41.71 -19.94
N ASP A 84 25.52 40.50 -20.27
CA ASP A 84 26.91 40.25 -20.71
C ASP A 84 26.94 39.34 -21.96
N LYS A 85 28.02 39.43 -22.76
CA LYS A 85 28.15 38.70 -24.04
C LYS A 85 28.16 37.16 -23.90
N SER A 86 28.34 36.64 -22.68
CA SER A 86 28.40 35.21 -22.36
C SER A 86 27.11 34.65 -21.74
N SER A 87 26.36 35.47 -20.98
CA SER A 87 25.06 35.17 -20.38
C SER A 87 23.91 35.40 -21.36
N MET A 88 24.10 36.33 -22.30
CA MET A 88 23.11 36.72 -23.28
C MET A 88 23.49 36.06 -24.61
N LYS A 89 23.42 34.74 -24.66
CA LYS A 89 23.31 34.04 -25.95
C LYS A 89 21.92 34.33 -26.49
N ILE A 90 21.75 35.46 -27.18
CA ILE A 90 20.68 35.63 -28.16
C ILE A 90 21.03 34.73 -29.36
N SER A 91 21.14 33.42 -29.10
CA SER A 91 21.21 32.41 -30.13
C SER A 91 19.78 31.97 -30.39
N ILE A 92 19.38 32.22 -31.62
CA ILE A 92 18.14 31.84 -32.30
C ILE A 92 17.95 30.31 -32.20
N SER A 93 17.51 29.83 -31.05
CA SER A 93 16.82 28.55 -30.89
C SER A 93 15.76 28.74 -29.82
N GLU A 94 14.58 29.12 -30.29
CA GLU A 94 13.39 29.51 -29.54
C GLU A 94 12.67 28.34 -28.84
N SER A 95 13.40 27.28 -28.49
CA SER A 95 12.88 26.14 -27.75
C SER A 95 13.93 25.62 -26.75
N SER A 96 13.81 26.01 -25.49
CA SER A 96 14.52 25.32 -24.42
C SER A 96 13.78 24.01 -24.14
N ASP A 97 14.24 22.91 -24.75
CA ASP A 97 13.82 21.55 -24.39
C ASP A 97 14.44 21.10 -23.05
N ARG A 98 15.11 22.02 -22.33
CA ARG A 98 15.93 21.78 -21.15
C ARG A 98 15.72 22.88 -20.11
N VAL A 99 15.90 22.49 -18.85
CA VAL A 99 15.86 23.41 -17.71
C VAL A 99 17.17 24.18 -17.64
N GLU A 100 17.10 25.50 -17.57
CA GLU A 100 18.25 26.37 -17.35
C GLU A 100 18.14 27.12 -16.03
N VAL A 101 19.27 27.39 -15.38
CA VAL A 101 19.31 28.05 -14.07
C VAL A 101 20.16 29.31 -14.17
N TYR A 102 19.56 30.43 -13.77
CA TYR A 102 20.14 31.76 -13.75
C TYR A 102 20.26 32.24 -12.30
N TYR A 103 21.33 32.97 -12.03
CA TYR A 103 21.57 33.61 -10.73
C TYR A 103 21.69 35.12 -10.91
N ASP A 104 21.15 35.90 -9.98
CA ASP A 104 21.41 37.35 -9.92
C ASP A 104 22.89 37.65 -9.59
N THR A 105 23.26 38.93 -9.59
CA THR A 105 24.66 39.36 -9.38
C THR A 105 25.18 39.03 -7.98
N ASP A 106 24.29 38.92 -6.99
CA ASP A 106 24.63 38.64 -5.59
C ASP A 106 24.50 37.16 -5.21
N ASN A 107 24.08 36.28 -6.13
CA ASN A 107 23.70 34.88 -5.87
C ASN A 107 22.68 34.74 -4.71
N LYS A 108 21.70 35.66 -4.67
CA LYS A 108 20.58 35.65 -3.72
C LYS A 108 19.27 35.28 -4.39
N ILE A 109 19.22 35.24 -5.72
CA ILE A 109 18.06 34.87 -6.50
C ILE A 109 18.46 33.79 -7.49
N LYS A 110 17.74 32.67 -7.45
CA LYS A 110 17.87 31.57 -8.39
C LYS A 110 16.63 31.52 -9.26
N LEU A 111 16.76 31.86 -10.53
CA LEU A 111 15.68 31.74 -11.51
C LEU A 111 15.86 30.46 -12.33
N VAL A 112 14.82 29.65 -12.38
CA VAL A 112 14.77 28.42 -13.17
C VAL A 112 13.88 28.64 -14.40
N ASP A 113 14.48 28.61 -15.59
CA ASP A 113 13.76 28.61 -16.86
C ASP A 113 13.32 27.18 -17.19
N THR A 114 12.01 26.97 -17.27
CA THR A 114 11.41 25.67 -17.52
C THR A 114 11.09 25.47 -19.01
N PRO A 115 11.09 24.22 -19.52
CA PRO A 115 10.64 23.94 -20.87
C PRO A 115 9.23 24.46 -21.16
N GLY A 116 8.91 24.67 -22.43
CA GLY A 116 7.59 25.15 -22.84
C GLY A 116 6.45 24.23 -22.37
N LEU A 117 5.48 24.81 -21.65
CA LEU A 117 4.30 24.09 -21.14
C LEU A 117 3.26 23.74 -22.20
N PHE A 118 3.22 24.52 -23.29
CA PHE A 118 2.17 24.45 -24.32
C PHE A 118 2.81 24.28 -25.70
N GLY A 119 2.47 23.19 -26.41
CA GLY A 119 2.94 22.98 -27.79
C GLY A 119 3.14 21.53 -28.22
N SER A 120 3.31 20.59 -27.30
CA SER A 120 3.44 19.15 -27.56
C SER A 120 2.22 18.39 -27.02
N GLY A 121 1.08 18.54 -27.68
CA GLY A 121 -0.14 17.84 -27.28
C GLY A 121 0.06 16.32 -27.24
N SER A 122 -0.30 15.68 -26.13
CA SER A 122 -0.51 14.22 -26.02
C SER A 122 0.60 13.33 -26.61
N THR A 123 1.86 13.77 -26.56
CA THR A 123 3.04 12.94 -26.85
C THR A 123 3.81 12.67 -25.56
N ASP A 124 4.59 11.59 -25.51
CA ASP A 124 5.41 11.23 -24.33
C ASP A 124 6.31 12.41 -23.87
N GLU A 125 6.74 13.26 -24.81
CA GLU A 125 7.53 14.47 -24.53
C GLU A 125 6.72 15.57 -23.81
N GLY A 126 5.46 15.77 -24.17
CA GLY A 126 4.58 16.74 -23.49
C GLY A 126 4.28 16.36 -22.03
N ILE A 127 4.09 15.06 -21.76
CA ILE A 127 3.93 14.55 -20.39
C ILE A 127 5.22 14.80 -19.59
N LYS A 128 6.38 14.51 -20.19
CA LYS A 128 7.68 14.73 -19.56
C LYS A 128 7.95 16.21 -19.23
N TYR A 129 7.60 17.14 -20.12
CA TYR A 129 7.75 18.58 -19.85
C TYR A 129 6.82 19.07 -18.74
N ARG A 130 5.60 18.51 -18.66
CA ARG A 130 4.66 18.81 -17.58
C ARG A 130 5.21 18.34 -16.22
N GLU A 131 5.73 17.11 -16.14
CA GLU A 131 6.35 16.57 -14.92
C GLU A 131 7.57 17.39 -14.48
N ILE A 132 8.45 17.74 -15.44
CA ILE A 132 9.61 18.60 -15.16
C ILE A 132 9.15 19.95 -14.62
N THR A 133 8.18 20.59 -15.27
CA THR A 133 7.71 21.92 -14.90
C THR A 133 7.03 21.89 -13.53
N GLU A 134 6.21 20.88 -13.26
CA GLU A 134 5.56 20.67 -11.97
C GLU A 134 6.56 20.63 -10.80
N LYS A 135 7.66 19.91 -10.98
CA LYS A 135 8.73 19.80 -9.98
C LYS A 135 9.28 21.17 -9.59
N TYR A 136 9.62 22.02 -10.57
CA TYR A 136 10.19 23.33 -10.28
C TYR A 136 9.17 24.36 -9.78
N VAL A 137 7.92 24.23 -10.23
CA VAL A 137 6.85 25.19 -9.93
C VAL A 137 6.26 24.99 -8.54
N SER A 138 6.11 23.74 -8.09
CA SER A 138 5.64 23.43 -6.73
C SER A 138 6.63 23.97 -5.68
N GLU A 139 7.92 23.97 -6.00
CA GLU A 139 9.02 24.34 -5.11
C GLU A 139 9.43 25.82 -5.19
N ALA A 140 9.01 26.57 -6.20
CA ALA A 140 9.43 27.96 -6.39
C ALA A 140 8.70 28.93 -5.46
N HIS A 141 9.43 29.88 -4.88
CA HIS A 141 8.90 30.93 -4.02
C HIS A 141 8.05 31.96 -4.78
N LEU A 142 8.39 32.20 -6.05
CA LEU A 142 7.72 33.12 -6.95
C LEU A 142 7.59 32.50 -8.33
N ILE A 143 6.45 32.71 -8.99
CA ILE A 143 6.19 32.22 -10.34
C ILE A 143 6.08 33.40 -11.29
N LEU A 144 6.81 33.33 -12.40
CA LEU A 144 6.68 34.25 -13.53
C LEU A 144 6.03 33.48 -14.69
N TYR A 145 4.76 33.76 -14.96
CA TYR A 145 4.01 33.13 -16.05
C TYR A 145 4.05 34.03 -17.30
N VAL A 146 4.94 33.70 -18.23
CA VAL A 146 5.14 34.41 -19.49
C VAL A 146 4.04 34.02 -20.49
N MET A 147 3.61 34.99 -21.28
CA MET A 147 2.53 34.88 -22.26
C MET A 147 2.83 35.69 -23.52
N ASP A 148 2.38 35.20 -24.67
CA ASP A 148 2.30 35.98 -25.91
C ASP A 148 1.22 37.08 -25.84
N PRO A 149 1.55 38.37 -26.02
CA PRO A 149 0.62 39.47 -25.90
C PRO A 149 -0.42 39.49 -27.03
N ILE A 150 -0.15 38.87 -28.18
CA ILE A 150 -1.12 38.76 -29.27
C ILE A 150 -2.33 37.94 -28.78
N ASN A 151 -2.07 36.80 -28.15
CA ASN A 151 -3.10 35.93 -27.59
C ASN A 151 -2.67 35.29 -26.24
N PRO A 152 -2.79 36.04 -25.13
CA PRO A 152 -2.16 35.67 -23.85
C PRO A 152 -2.63 34.34 -23.25
N ILE A 153 -3.93 34.03 -23.39
CA ILE A 153 -4.54 32.83 -22.83
C ILE A 153 -5.49 32.22 -23.87
N LYS A 154 -5.14 31.03 -24.36
CA LYS A 154 -5.94 30.23 -25.31
C LYS A 154 -6.87 29.29 -24.54
N GLU A 155 -7.95 28.88 -25.19
CA GLU A 155 -8.88 27.88 -24.63
C GLU A 155 -8.17 26.55 -24.33
N SER A 156 -7.22 26.17 -25.18
CA SER A 156 -6.38 24.98 -25.00
C SER A 156 -5.49 25.01 -23.77
N HIS A 157 -5.32 26.17 -23.10
CA HIS A 157 -4.53 26.27 -21.87
C HIS A 157 -5.38 26.02 -20.61
N ARG A 158 -6.70 25.81 -20.75
CA ARG A 158 -7.64 25.77 -19.62
C ARG A 158 -7.25 24.73 -18.57
N GLU A 159 -7.01 23.49 -19.00
CA GLU A 159 -6.74 22.39 -18.07
C GLU A 159 -5.47 22.66 -17.26
N GLU A 160 -4.40 23.07 -17.93
CA GLU A 160 -3.11 23.37 -17.31
C GLU A 160 -3.20 24.60 -16.39
N LEU A 161 -3.88 25.68 -16.78
CA LEU A 161 -3.99 26.87 -15.93
C LEU A 161 -4.87 26.63 -14.70
N VAL A 162 -5.95 25.85 -14.85
CA VAL A 162 -6.74 25.39 -13.71
C VAL A 162 -5.89 24.50 -12.81
N TRP A 163 -5.10 23.60 -13.37
CA TRP A 163 -4.19 22.76 -12.61
C TRP A 163 -3.12 23.60 -11.85
N LEU A 164 -2.39 24.49 -12.52
CA LEU A 164 -1.38 25.36 -11.90
C LEU A 164 -1.98 26.28 -10.83
N PHE A 165 -2.98 27.08 -11.17
CA PHE A 165 -3.39 28.18 -10.29
C PHE A 165 -4.47 27.79 -9.29
N LYS A 166 -5.33 26.81 -9.62
CA LYS A 166 -6.41 26.35 -8.74
C LYS A 166 -6.04 25.05 -8.02
N THR A 167 -5.52 24.05 -8.74
CA THR A 167 -5.19 22.74 -8.16
C THR A 167 -3.91 22.79 -7.33
N LEU A 168 -2.79 23.30 -7.85
CA LEU A 168 -1.55 23.49 -7.08
C LEU A 168 -1.60 24.74 -6.18
N GLY A 169 -2.50 25.68 -6.46
CA GLY A 169 -2.72 26.88 -5.65
C GLY A 169 -1.65 27.94 -5.79
N LEU A 170 -1.02 28.05 -6.96
CA LEU A 170 0.14 28.91 -7.18
C LEU A 170 -0.19 30.40 -7.34
N LEU A 171 -1.46 30.72 -7.62
CA LEU A 171 -1.92 32.08 -7.95
C LEU A 171 -1.42 33.18 -6.98
N PRO A 172 -1.40 32.99 -5.64
CA PRO A 172 -0.97 34.04 -4.71
C PRO A 172 0.46 34.51 -4.93
N ARG A 173 1.33 33.66 -5.49
CA ARG A 173 2.75 33.91 -5.76
C ARG A 173 3.10 34.02 -7.24
N THR A 174 2.10 34.16 -8.11
CA THR A 174 2.31 34.32 -9.56
C THR A 174 2.25 35.78 -9.98
N ILE A 175 3.16 36.14 -10.90
CA ILE A 175 3.09 37.35 -11.73
C ILE A 175 2.94 36.91 -13.18
N PHE A 176 1.94 37.45 -13.86
CA PHE A 176 1.67 37.22 -15.26
C PHE A 176 2.45 38.23 -16.10
N VAL A 177 3.22 37.76 -17.07
CA VAL A 177 4.16 38.57 -17.85
C VAL A 177 3.77 38.48 -19.33
N LEU A 178 3.29 39.59 -19.89
CA LEU A 178 3.12 39.75 -21.34
C LEU A 178 4.50 40.03 -21.93
N GLY A 179 5.16 39.00 -22.48
CA GLY A 179 6.47 39.14 -23.11
C GLY A 179 6.38 39.77 -24.49
N LYS A 180 7.50 40.14 -25.13
CA LYS A 180 7.56 40.64 -26.52
C LYS A 180 6.45 41.67 -26.86
N PHE A 181 6.25 42.64 -25.98
CA PHE A 181 5.13 43.58 -26.08
C PHE A 181 5.21 44.54 -27.28
N ASP A 182 6.40 44.72 -27.83
CA ASP A 182 6.71 45.32 -29.13
C ASP A 182 5.94 44.70 -30.30
N ASN A 183 5.51 43.43 -30.19
CA ASN A 183 4.68 42.80 -31.20
C ASN A 183 3.26 43.38 -31.31
N VAL A 184 2.79 44.11 -30.29
CA VAL A 184 1.41 44.63 -30.23
C VAL A 184 1.32 46.13 -30.00
N ALA A 185 2.40 46.77 -29.57
CA ALA A 185 2.44 48.20 -29.29
C ALA A 185 3.80 48.78 -29.67
N ASP A 186 3.79 50.01 -30.18
CA ASP A 186 5.00 50.81 -30.29
C ASP A 186 5.52 51.17 -28.89
N LEU A 187 6.75 50.76 -28.58
CA LEU A 187 7.35 50.97 -27.27
C LEU A 187 7.85 52.41 -27.08
N GLU A 188 8.09 53.15 -28.15
CA GLU A 188 8.49 54.57 -28.11
C GLU A 188 7.31 55.49 -27.75
N SER A 189 6.08 54.99 -27.90
CA SER A 189 4.83 55.72 -27.64
C SER A 189 4.19 55.29 -26.31
N GLU A 190 4.40 56.07 -25.25
CA GLU A 190 3.81 55.81 -23.92
C GLU A 190 2.28 55.72 -23.93
N GLU A 191 1.61 56.54 -24.77
CA GLU A 191 0.16 56.53 -24.91
C GLU A 191 -0.34 55.22 -25.54
N GLU A 192 0.35 54.77 -26.59
CA GLU A 192 0.02 53.53 -27.28
C GLU A 192 0.29 52.32 -26.40
N TYR A 193 1.48 52.23 -25.80
CA TYR A 193 1.82 51.20 -24.82
C TYR A 193 0.75 51.10 -23.73
N SER A 194 0.38 52.22 -23.10
CA SER A 194 -0.59 52.25 -22.01
C SER A 194 -1.97 51.75 -22.44
N ARG A 195 -2.42 52.13 -23.64
CA ARG A 195 -3.72 51.71 -24.20
C ARG A 195 -3.76 50.21 -24.48
N TYR A 196 -2.73 49.68 -25.15
CA TYR A 196 -2.65 48.25 -25.45
C TYR A 196 -2.47 47.42 -24.18
N TYR A 197 -1.65 47.90 -23.24
CA TYR A 197 -1.45 47.24 -21.96
C TYR A 197 -2.74 47.11 -21.17
N ALA A 198 -3.52 48.19 -21.04
CA ALA A 198 -4.82 48.15 -20.35
C ALA A 198 -5.78 47.12 -21.00
N THR A 199 -5.82 47.08 -22.33
CA THR A 199 -6.65 46.15 -23.09
C THR A 199 -6.24 44.69 -22.88
N LYS A 200 -4.95 44.38 -23.00
CA LYS A 200 -4.42 43.02 -22.81
C LYS A 200 -4.51 42.55 -21.37
N ARG A 201 -4.30 43.47 -20.41
CA ARG A 201 -4.51 43.20 -18.98
C ARG A 201 -5.95 42.76 -18.70
N GLN A 202 -6.94 43.49 -19.23
CA GLN A 202 -8.35 43.12 -19.03
C GLN A 202 -8.69 41.78 -19.70
N PHE A 203 -8.11 41.49 -20.87
CA PHE A 203 -8.27 40.21 -21.54
C PHE A 203 -7.78 39.04 -20.67
N VAL A 204 -6.59 39.13 -20.08
CA VAL A 204 -6.04 38.12 -19.16
C VAL A 204 -6.97 37.90 -17.97
N ILE A 205 -7.43 38.98 -17.32
CA ILE A 205 -8.34 38.90 -16.17
C ILE A 205 -9.64 38.18 -16.55
N ASN A 206 -10.25 38.54 -17.67
CA ASN A 206 -11.49 37.91 -18.13
C ASN A 206 -11.30 36.42 -18.38
N ARG A 207 -10.18 36.02 -19.02
CA ARG A 207 -9.87 34.60 -19.25
C ARG A 207 -9.66 33.81 -17.97
N LEU A 208 -8.98 34.37 -16.97
CA LEU A 208 -8.83 33.73 -15.66
C LEU A 208 -10.19 33.52 -14.95
N LYS A 209 -11.14 34.44 -15.14
CA LYS A 209 -12.53 34.25 -14.64
C LYS A 209 -13.29 33.19 -15.42
N ASP A 210 -13.20 33.19 -16.75
CA ASP A 210 -13.85 32.20 -17.61
C ASP A 210 -13.36 30.76 -17.30
N PHE A 211 -12.14 30.64 -16.79
CA PHE A 211 -11.53 29.38 -16.33
C PHE A 211 -11.82 29.08 -14.86
N GLU A 212 -12.59 29.93 -14.17
CA GLU A 212 -12.91 29.85 -12.75
C GLU A 212 -11.66 29.76 -11.85
N ILE A 213 -10.56 30.38 -12.28
CA ILE A 213 -9.31 30.46 -11.51
C ILE A 213 -9.43 31.59 -10.47
N ILE A 214 -10.10 32.69 -10.85
CA ILE A 214 -10.39 33.83 -9.97
C ILE A 214 -11.90 34.04 -9.87
N THR A 215 -12.35 34.52 -8.71
CA THR A 215 -13.78 34.63 -8.39
C THR A 215 -14.32 36.06 -8.47
N SER A 216 -13.46 37.08 -8.44
CA SER A 216 -13.86 38.49 -8.50
C SER A 216 -12.81 39.38 -9.16
N ASP A 217 -13.23 40.56 -9.64
CA ASP A 217 -12.32 41.62 -10.12
C ASP A 217 -11.41 42.19 -9.03
N ASN A 218 -11.72 41.95 -7.76
CA ASN A 218 -10.99 42.49 -6.62
C ASN A 218 -9.81 41.60 -6.20
N GLU A 219 -9.67 40.40 -6.78
CA GLU A 219 -8.45 39.60 -6.59
C GLU A 219 -7.28 40.34 -7.26
N LYS A 220 -6.28 40.73 -6.45
CA LYS A 220 -5.08 41.43 -6.95
C LYS A 220 -4.23 40.47 -7.78
N ILE A 221 -4.43 40.51 -9.09
CA ILE A 221 -3.59 39.79 -10.06
C ILE A 221 -2.51 40.74 -10.58
N ASP A 222 -1.25 40.34 -10.35
CA ASP A 222 -0.09 41.07 -10.85
C ASP A 222 0.15 40.68 -12.30
N ILE A 223 -0.05 41.64 -13.20
CA ILE A 223 0.18 41.52 -14.64
C ILE A 223 1.16 42.63 -15.01
N VAL A 224 2.16 42.33 -15.84
CA VAL A 224 3.13 43.30 -16.38
C VAL A 224 3.36 43.04 -17.87
N ALA A 225 3.82 44.05 -18.60
CA ALA A 225 4.17 43.94 -20.02
C ALA A 225 5.60 44.42 -20.26
N VAL A 226 6.42 43.56 -20.86
CA VAL A 226 7.86 43.77 -21.05
C VAL A 226 8.32 43.29 -22.42
N SER A 227 9.39 43.88 -22.92
CA SER A 227 10.11 43.42 -24.11
C SER A 227 11.59 43.28 -23.75
N ALA A 228 12.02 42.07 -23.41
CA ALA A 228 13.39 41.85 -22.95
C ALA A 228 14.47 42.07 -24.05
N ASN A 229 14.05 42.06 -25.32
CA ASN A 229 14.84 42.44 -26.49
C ASN A 229 13.95 43.26 -27.43
N PRO A 230 13.71 44.56 -27.15
CA PRO A 230 12.87 45.40 -27.98
C PRO A 230 13.34 45.38 -29.45
N PHE A 231 12.39 45.27 -30.38
CA PHE A 231 12.62 45.34 -31.84
C PHE A 231 13.64 44.33 -32.40
N ASP A 232 13.98 43.31 -31.61
CA ASP A 232 14.99 42.31 -31.92
C ASP A 232 16.42 42.84 -32.20
N GLU A 233 16.77 44.05 -31.75
CA GLU A 233 18.08 44.69 -31.99
C GLU A 233 19.29 43.92 -31.42
N GLY A 234 19.07 43.18 -30.33
CA GLY A 234 20.05 42.25 -29.77
C GLY A 234 21.02 42.85 -28.75
N VAL A 235 21.84 41.99 -28.13
CA VAL A 235 22.68 42.32 -26.96
C VAL A 235 23.69 43.41 -27.24
N ASP A 236 24.36 43.30 -28.39
CA ASP A 236 25.48 44.20 -28.73
C ASP A 236 24.98 45.65 -28.85
N TYR A 237 23.81 45.85 -29.47
CA TYR A 237 23.16 47.16 -29.55
C TYR A 237 22.74 47.68 -28.17
N TRP A 238 22.05 46.86 -27.37
CA TRP A 238 21.53 47.30 -26.06
C TRP A 238 22.63 47.52 -25.00
N LEU A 239 23.79 46.87 -25.13
CA LEU A 239 24.96 47.15 -24.30
C LEU A 239 25.53 48.56 -24.52
N GLU A 240 25.42 49.08 -25.75
CA GLU A 240 25.85 50.42 -26.12
C GLU A 240 24.78 51.47 -25.81
N ASN A 241 23.49 51.09 -25.79
CA ASN A 241 22.32 51.96 -25.59
C ASN A 241 21.51 51.60 -24.33
N LYS A 242 22.17 51.58 -23.16
CA LYS A 242 21.56 51.08 -21.91
C LYS A 242 20.37 51.90 -21.41
N GLU A 243 20.43 53.23 -21.47
CA GLU A 243 19.34 54.09 -20.98
C GLU A 243 18.07 53.89 -21.82
N GLU A 244 18.22 53.84 -23.14
CA GLU A 244 17.13 53.54 -24.09
C GLU A 244 16.56 52.13 -23.87
N TYR A 245 17.43 51.13 -23.64
CA TYR A 245 17.01 49.78 -23.29
C TYR A 245 16.16 49.73 -22.02
N GLU A 246 16.58 50.41 -20.95
CA GLU A 246 15.85 50.41 -19.67
C GLU A 246 14.44 51.01 -19.82
N GLU A 247 14.30 52.05 -20.65
CA GLU A 247 13.02 52.69 -20.96
C GLU A 247 12.13 51.78 -21.82
N LEU A 248 12.62 51.30 -22.96
CA LEU A 248 11.82 50.54 -23.93
C LEU A 248 11.50 49.12 -23.44
N SER A 249 12.46 48.43 -22.82
CA SER A 249 12.25 47.05 -22.35
C SER A 249 11.23 46.95 -21.22
N ARG A 250 11.12 48.02 -20.43
CA ARG A 250 10.33 48.10 -19.19
C ARG A 250 10.61 46.97 -18.21
N ILE A 251 11.79 46.34 -18.27
CA ILE A 251 12.15 45.22 -17.39
C ILE A 251 12.09 45.61 -15.91
N LYS A 252 12.34 46.89 -15.61
CA LYS A 252 12.20 47.48 -14.28
C LYS A 252 10.79 47.33 -13.71
N THR A 253 9.74 47.39 -14.53
CA THR A 253 8.36 47.19 -14.07
C THR A 253 8.12 45.77 -13.56
N LEU A 254 8.76 44.76 -14.17
CA LEU A 254 8.77 43.38 -13.70
C LEU A 254 9.58 43.23 -12.40
N GLN A 255 10.74 43.89 -12.29
CA GLN A 255 11.53 43.92 -11.05
C GLN A 255 10.77 44.58 -9.88
N GLU A 256 10.03 45.64 -10.16
CA GLU A 256 9.17 46.29 -9.16
C GLU A 256 7.96 45.43 -8.79
N ALA A 257 7.32 44.78 -9.76
CA ALA A 257 6.21 43.88 -9.51
C ALA A 257 6.64 42.67 -8.67
N THR A 258 7.78 42.06 -8.99
CA THR A 258 8.39 40.98 -8.20
C THR A 258 8.70 41.44 -6.78
N THR A 259 9.34 42.60 -6.62
CA THR A 259 9.60 43.21 -5.30
C THR A 259 8.33 43.44 -4.50
N ARG A 260 7.29 44.05 -5.10
CA ARG A 260 5.99 44.27 -4.46
C ARG A 260 5.30 42.95 -4.11
N LYS A 261 5.35 41.95 -4.98
CA LYS A 261 4.76 40.63 -4.75
C LYS A 261 5.39 39.96 -3.55
N ILE A 262 6.72 39.96 -3.48
CA ILE A 262 7.47 39.41 -2.34
C ILE A 262 7.12 40.16 -1.05
N ALA A 263 7.08 41.50 -1.09
CA ALA A 263 6.69 42.31 0.07
C ALA A 263 5.23 42.04 0.52
N ASN A 264 4.30 41.84 -0.42
CA ASN A 264 2.89 41.55 -0.15
C ASN A 264 2.64 40.10 0.31
N LEU A 265 3.44 39.14 -0.17
CA LEU A 265 3.45 37.76 0.33
C LEU A 265 3.82 37.72 1.81
N GLY A 266 4.48 38.75 2.33
CA GLY A 266 4.74 38.97 3.75
C GLY A 266 6.19 38.68 4.11
N SER A 267 6.40 38.18 5.34
CA SER A 267 7.73 37.79 5.80
C SER A 267 8.19 36.51 5.08
N LYS A 268 9.51 36.25 5.06
CA LYS A 268 10.10 35.08 4.38
C LYS A 268 9.44 33.76 4.79
N GLU A 269 9.05 33.69 6.05
CA GLU A 269 8.37 32.56 6.65
C GLU A 269 7.01 32.25 5.98
N LYS A 270 6.28 33.27 5.49
CA LYS A 270 5.00 33.08 4.81
C LYS A 270 5.16 32.55 3.38
N ILE A 271 6.23 32.94 2.70
CA ILE A 271 6.61 32.42 1.38
C ILE A 271 6.99 30.94 1.49
N LEU A 272 7.77 30.58 2.50
CA LEU A 272 8.10 29.19 2.81
C LEU A 272 6.83 28.37 3.09
N LEU A 273 5.94 28.85 3.96
CA LEU A 273 4.69 28.17 4.28
C LEU A 273 3.79 27.94 3.06
N GLU A 274 3.64 28.91 2.15
CA GLU A 274 2.86 28.72 0.91
C GLU A 274 3.50 27.72 -0.05
N THR A 275 4.84 27.65 -0.07
CA THR A 275 5.58 26.66 -0.86
C THR A 275 5.35 25.25 -0.34
N GLN A 276 5.56 25.04 0.95
CA GLN A 276 5.35 23.75 1.59
C GLN A 276 3.88 23.31 1.52
N LYS A 277 2.95 24.26 1.68
CA LYS A 277 1.52 24.00 1.46
C LYS A 277 1.21 23.58 0.02
N SER A 278 1.86 24.17 -1.00
CA SER A 278 1.68 23.76 -2.39
C SER A 278 2.21 22.34 -2.63
N ILE A 279 3.38 21.99 -2.06
CA ILE A 279 3.94 20.64 -2.12
C ILE A 279 3.02 19.63 -1.42
N ILE A 280 2.52 19.95 -0.21
CA ILE A 280 1.53 19.12 0.50
C ILE A 280 0.27 18.99 -0.33
N LYS A 281 -0.22 20.08 -0.93
CA LYS A 281 -1.43 20.05 -1.74
C LYS A 281 -1.23 19.20 -2.98
N ASP A 282 -0.08 19.27 -3.64
CA ASP A 282 0.25 18.41 -4.78
C ASP A 282 0.28 16.93 -4.36
N ILE A 283 1.11 16.58 -3.37
CA ILE A 283 1.25 15.21 -2.86
C ILE A 283 -0.09 14.69 -2.33
N SER A 284 -0.83 15.51 -1.59
CA SER A 284 -2.12 15.16 -1.01
C SER A 284 -3.20 15.06 -2.08
N VAL A 285 -3.30 15.96 -3.06
CA VAL A 285 -4.33 15.91 -4.12
C VAL A 285 -4.05 14.77 -5.09
N ARG A 286 -2.80 14.62 -5.53
CA ARG A 286 -2.38 13.58 -6.47
C ARG A 286 -2.51 12.19 -5.85
N ASN A 287 -2.11 12.03 -4.58
CA ASN A 287 -2.21 10.73 -3.92
C ASN A 287 -3.57 10.47 -3.26
N SER A 288 -4.34 11.46 -2.79
CA SER A 288 -5.56 11.17 -2.02
C SER A 288 -6.67 10.50 -2.83
N ALA A 289 -6.94 10.92 -4.07
CA ALA A 289 -8.00 10.32 -4.86
C ALA A 289 -7.64 8.89 -5.32
N GLU A 290 -6.40 8.71 -5.80
CA GLU A 290 -5.91 7.42 -6.26
C GLU A 290 -5.68 6.43 -5.11
N VAL A 291 -5.12 6.89 -3.98
CA VAL A 291 -4.94 6.05 -2.80
C VAL A 291 -6.28 5.75 -2.14
N SER A 292 -7.25 6.68 -2.10
CA SER A 292 -8.56 6.42 -1.47
C SER A 292 -9.40 5.39 -2.25
N ASP A 293 -9.50 5.49 -3.58
CA ASP A 293 -10.24 4.48 -4.37
C ASP A 293 -9.59 3.09 -4.27
N LYS A 294 -8.25 3.04 -4.28
CA LYS A 294 -7.51 1.78 -4.07
C LYS A 294 -7.75 1.24 -2.67
N LEU A 295 -7.56 2.04 -1.62
CA LEU A 295 -7.68 1.63 -0.23
C LEU A 295 -9.07 1.11 0.11
N ASN A 296 -10.14 1.70 -0.44
CA ASN A 296 -11.50 1.18 -0.30
C ASN A 296 -11.66 -0.23 -0.91
N LYS A 297 -11.06 -0.47 -2.09
CA LYS A 297 -11.09 -1.79 -2.72
C LYS A 297 -10.31 -2.83 -1.91
N TYR A 298 -9.15 -2.46 -1.36
CA TYR A 298 -8.37 -3.37 -0.51
C TYR A 298 -9.05 -3.65 0.83
N THR A 299 -9.69 -2.65 1.43
CA THR A 299 -10.41 -2.81 2.69
C THR A 299 -11.45 -3.91 2.59
N ARG A 300 -12.26 -3.90 1.52
CA ARG A 300 -13.24 -4.96 1.26
C ARG A 300 -12.59 -6.34 1.10
N LEU A 301 -11.47 -6.43 0.38
CA LEU A 301 -10.78 -7.71 0.20
C LEU A 301 -10.15 -8.24 1.49
N ILE A 302 -9.68 -7.35 2.38
CA ILE A 302 -9.19 -7.70 3.71
C ILE A 302 -10.35 -8.18 4.59
N GLU A 303 -11.49 -7.51 4.53
CA GLU A 303 -12.73 -7.92 5.22
C GLU A 303 -13.20 -9.30 4.74
N ASP A 304 -13.29 -9.53 3.43
CA ASP A 304 -13.64 -10.82 2.85
C ASP A 304 -12.67 -11.93 3.33
N LYS A 305 -11.36 -11.64 3.36
CA LYS A 305 -10.36 -12.59 3.84
C LYS A 305 -10.51 -12.87 5.33
N ARG A 306 -10.83 -11.85 6.14
CA ARG A 306 -11.12 -12.01 7.57
C ARG A 306 -12.33 -12.89 7.82
N GLU A 307 -13.42 -12.65 7.09
CA GLU A 307 -14.65 -13.45 7.21
C GLU A 307 -14.40 -14.92 6.83
N ASN A 308 -13.80 -15.16 5.66
CA ASN A 308 -13.48 -16.50 5.19
C ASN A 308 -12.55 -17.25 6.17
N LEU A 309 -11.55 -16.57 6.73
CA LEU A 309 -10.63 -17.15 7.70
C LEU A 309 -11.33 -17.45 9.03
N SER A 310 -12.19 -16.55 9.50
CA SER A 310 -12.97 -16.76 10.72
C SER A 310 -13.89 -17.97 10.60
N GLU A 311 -14.58 -18.11 9.48
CA GLU A 311 -15.44 -19.27 9.19
C GLU A 311 -14.63 -20.57 9.18
N ALA A 312 -13.47 -20.59 8.51
CA ALA A 312 -12.62 -21.78 8.48
C ALA A 312 -12.06 -22.18 9.86
N ILE A 313 -11.77 -21.20 10.74
CA ILE A 313 -11.34 -21.46 12.12
C ILE A 313 -12.49 -22.03 12.95
N GLU A 314 -13.70 -21.50 12.78
CA GLU A 314 -14.89 -22.02 13.44
C GLU A 314 -15.19 -23.45 13.02
N ASP A 315 -15.17 -23.73 11.71
CA ASP A 315 -15.33 -25.08 11.16
C ASP A 315 -14.23 -26.03 11.68
N LEU A 316 -12.97 -25.60 11.71
CA LEU A 316 -11.88 -26.40 12.26
C LEU A 316 -12.09 -26.69 13.76
N SER A 317 -12.64 -25.74 14.51
CA SER A 317 -13.01 -25.94 15.91
C SER A 317 -14.12 -26.99 16.03
N GLN A 318 -15.13 -26.97 15.16
CA GLN A 318 -16.16 -28.00 15.11
C GLN A 318 -15.56 -29.37 14.78
N ASN A 319 -14.64 -29.47 13.81
CA ASN A 319 -13.93 -30.71 13.54
C ASN A 319 -13.18 -31.22 14.77
N ARG A 320 -12.58 -30.32 15.57
CA ARG A 320 -11.92 -30.71 16.82
C ARG A 320 -12.92 -31.35 17.80
N GLU A 321 -14.12 -30.78 17.93
CA GLU A 321 -15.18 -31.35 18.76
C GLU A 321 -15.64 -32.72 18.25
N GLU A 322 -15.78 -32.87 16.92
CA GLU A 322 -16.07 -34.16 16.28
C GLU A 322 -14.98 -35.20 16.56
N ILE A 323 -13.69 -34.83 16.47
CA ILE A 323 -12.56 -35.71 16.84
C ILE A 323 -12.73 -36.18 18.29
N LEU A 324 -12.98 -35.27 19.23
CA LEU A 324 -13.12 -35.61 20.65
C LEU A 324 -14.35 -36.49 20.92
N ASN A 325 -15.43 -36.29 20.17
CA ASN A 325 -16.60 -37.15 20.25
C ASN A 325 -16.32 -38.56 19.70
N SER A 326 -15.71 -38.65 18.53
CA SER A 326 -15.24 -39.91 17.93
C SER A 326 -14.29 -40.66 18.86
N GLN A 327 -13.37 -39.95 19.53
CA GLN A 327 -12.49 -40.53 20.55
C GLN A 327 -13.29 -41.20 21.66
N LYS A 328 -14.26 -40.48 22.26
CA LYS A 328 -15.10 -41.00 23.35
C LYS A 328 -15.91 -42.22 22.92
N GLN A 329 -16.49 -42.18 21.72
CA GLN A 329 -17.26 -43.28 21.16
C GLN A 329 -16.39 -44.51 20.95
N LEU A 330 -15.21 -44.35 20.37
CA LEU A 330 -14.25 -45.44 20.16
C LEU A 330 -13.76 -46.04 21.48
N VAL A 331 -13.42 -45.21 22.48
CA VAL A 331 -13.05 -45.70 23.83
C VAL A 331 -14.19 -46.51 24.46
N SER A 332 -15.44 -46.06 24.32
CA SER A 332 -16.61 -46.77 24.82
C SER A 332 -16.79 -48.12 24.11
N TYR A 333 -16.73 -48.13 22.78
CA TYR A 333 -16.80 -49.32 21.96
C TYR A 333 -15.75 -50.35 22.37
N LEU A 334 -14.47 -49.95 22.44
CA LEU A 334 -13.38 -50.84 22.82
C LEU A 334 -13.54 -51.42 24.23
N ASN A 335 -13.99 -50.61 25.18
CA ASN A 335 -14.31 -51.09 26.52
C ASN A 335 -15.44 -52.12 26.54
N ASN A 336 -16.47 -51.94 25.70
CA ASN A 336 -17.58 -52.87 25.59
C ASN A 336 -17.17 -54.18 24.91
N VAL A 337 -16.39 -54.11 23.83
CA VAL A 337 -15.79 -55.29 23.19
C VAL A 337 -14.94 -56.05 24.20
N ARG A 338 -14.06 -55.36 24.93
CA ARG A 338 -13.21 -55.97 25.98
C ARG A 338 -14.03 -56.70 27.02
N LYS A 339 -15.01 -56.02 27.64
CA LYS A 339 -15.83 -56.60 28.71
C LYS A 339 -16.64 -57.80 28.22
N SER A 340 -17.33 -57.65 27.09
CA SER A 340 -18.22 -58.69 26.56
C SER A 340 -17.45 -59.90 26.04
N LEU A 341 -16.40 -59.70 25.23
CA LEU A 341 -15.67 -60.81 24.60
C LEU A 341 -14.87 -61.63 25.62
N VAL A 342 -14.23 -60.96 26.59
CA VAL A 342 -13.53 -61.64 27.68
C VAL A 342 -14.50 -62.44 28.55
N ALA A 343 -15.68 -61.90 28.85
CA ALA A 343 -16.70 -62.61 29.62
C ALA A 343 -17.26 -63.83 28.87
N ASP A 344 -17.59 -63.67 27.58
CA ASP A 344 -18.08 -64.76 26.74
C ASP A 344 -17.06 -65.90 26.67
N ILE A 345 -15.78 -65.59 26.44
CA ILE A 345 -14.72 -66.61 26.38
C ILE A 345 -14.55 -67.32 27.71
N ARG A 346 -14.48 -66.60 28.84
CA ARG A 346 -14.29 -67.21 30.16
C ARG A 346 -15.47 -68.10 30.58
N THR A 347 -16.69 -67.69 30.23
CA THR A 347 -17.92 -68.42 30.60
C THR A 347 -18.30 -69.52 29.62
N ALA A 348 -17.64 -69.60 28.46
CA ALA A 348 -17.90 -70.63 27.46
C ALA A 348 -17.62 -72.04 27.98
N VAL A 349 -18.47 -72.99 27.59
CA VAL A 349 -18.26 -74.43 27.76
C VAL A 349 -17.83 -75.05 26.42
N PRO A 350 -17.32 -76.30 26.40
CA PRO A 350 -16.86 -76.97 25.16
C PRO A 350 -17.86 -76.88 24.01
N GLU A 351 -19.17 -76.99 24.31
CA GLU A 351 -20.23 -76.96 23.30
C GLU A 351 -20.53 -75.56 22.73
N THR A 352 -20.24 -74.47 23.46
CA THR A 352 -20.59 -73.10 23.06
C THR A 352 -19.41 -72.31 22.54
N LEU A 353 -18.18 -72.69 22.91
CA LEU A 353 -16.97 -71.97 22.49
C LEU A 353 -16.77 -71.92 20.96
N PRO A 354 -17.05 -72.99 20.17
CA PRO A 354 -16.89 -72.94 18.72
C PRO A 354 -17.73 -71.85 18.05
N GLU A 355 -18.96 -71.62 18.53
CA GLU A 355 -19.84 -70.57 18.01
C GLU A 355 -19.32 -69.17 18.36
N ILE A 356 -18.80 -68.96 19.57
CA ILE A 356 -18.19 -67.69 19.99
C ILE A 356 -16.95 -67.39 19.15
N ILE A 357 -16.12 -68.40 18.90
CA ILE A 357 -14.95 -68.30 18.03
C ILE A 357 -15.41 -67.93 16.61
N ALA A 358 -16.31 -68.70 16.01
CA ALA A 358 -16.75 -68.49 14.63
C ALA A 358 -17.44 -67.14 14.40
N SER A 359 -18.18 -66.63 15.38
CA SER A 359 -18.97 -65.39 15.25
C SER A 359 -18.24 -64.11 15.69
N ARG A 360 -17.32 -64.20 16.66
CA ARG A 360 -16.69 -63.00 17.26
C ARG A 360 -15.18 -62.91 17.05
N LEU A 361 -14.49 -64.04 16.87
CA LEU A 361 -13.03 -64.07 16.71
C LEU A 361 -12.64 -64.35 15.27
N GLY A 362 -13.28 -65.31 14.62
CA GLY A 362 -12.75 -65.97 13.42
C GLY A 362 -11.73 -67.05 13.80
N ASN A 363 -11.41 -67.96 12.89
CA ASN A 363 -10.54 -69.11 13.19
C ASN A 363 -9.09 -68.69 13.51
N GLU A 364 -8.68 -67.51 13.06
CA GLU A 364 -7.36 -66.92 13.25
C GLU A 364 -7.41 -65.52 13.89
N GLY A 365 -8.56 -65.10 14.43
CA GLY A 365 -8.76 -63.76 15.00
C GLY A 365 -9.12 -62.68 13.96
N GLU A 366 -9.42 -63.08 12.72
CA GLU A 366 -9.70 -62.20 11.59
C GLU A 366 -10.98 -61.37 11.75
N ILE A 367 -12.04 -61.92 12.34
CA ILE A 367 -13.30 -61.20 12.57
C ILE A 367 -13.08 -60.13 13.64
N PHE A 368 -12.45 -60.50 14.76
CA PHE A 368 -12.12 -59.57 15.84
C PHE A 368 -11.30 -58.38 15.34
N LYS A 369 -10.26 -58.66 14.54
CA LYS A 369 -9.42 -57.64 13.93
C LYS A 369 -10.23 -56.73 13.00
N THR A 370 -10.98 -57.33 12.09
CA THR A 370 -11.76 -56.61 11.06
C THR A 370 -12.84 -55.73 11.68
N ASP A 371 -13.53 -56.21 12.71
CA ASP A 371 -14.59 -55.45 13.39
C ASP A 371 -14.03 -54.21 14.08
N ILE A 372 -12.89 -54.32 14.77
CA ILE A 372 -12.21 -53.17 15.37
C ILE A 372 -11.75 -52.19 14.28
N GLU A 373 -11.13 -52.69 13.21
CA GLU A 373 -10.65 -51.84 12.11
C GLU A 373 -11.81 -51.08 11.44
N ASN A 374 -12.95 -51.73 11.20
CA ASN A 374 -14.12 -51.12 10.59
C ASN A 374 -14.76 -50.05 11.48
N GLU A 375 -14.87 -50.33 12.79
CA GLU A 375 -15.43 -49.36 13.72
C GLU A 375 -14.50 -48.16 13.92
N MET A 376 -13.19 -48.39 14.01
CA MET A 376 -12.21 -47.28 14.04
C MET A 376 -12.27 -46.45 12.76
N ARG A 377 -12.40 -47.11 11.61
CA ARG A 377 -12.52 -46.46 10.31
C ARG A 377 -13.73 -45.54 10.26
N SER A 378 -14.90 -46.00 10.72
CA SER A 378 -16.13 -45.20 10.67
C SER A 378 -16.01 -43.91 11.48
N TYR A 379 -15.40 -43.97 12.68
CA TYR A 379 -15.19 -42.80 13.54
C TYR A 379 -14.15 -41.82 13.00
N VAL A 380 -13.15 -42.29 12.25
CA VAL A 380 -12.06 -41.45 11.75
C VAL A 380 -12.36 -40.90 10.35
N GLU A 381 -12.93 -41.70 9.44
CA GLU A 381 -13.22 -41.27 8.06
C GLU A 381 -14.28 -40.17 8.01
N SER A 382 -15.32 -40.24 8.85
CA SER A 382 -16.37 -39.21 8.88
C SER A 382 -15.79 -37.82 9.18
N VAL A 383 -14.87 -37.75 10.14
CA VAL A 383 -14.27 -36.49 10.58
C VAL A 383 -13.22 -35.98 9.57
N ASN A 384 -12.45 -36.88 8.94
CA ASN A 384 -11.54 -36.49 7.85
C ASN A 384 -12.31 -35.96 6.62
N ASN A 385 -13.44 -36.56 6.27
CA ASN A 385 -14.29 -36.04 5.19
C ASN A 385 -14.87 -34.65 5.53
N SER A 386 -15.24 -34.43 6.79
CA SER A 386 -15.67 -33.12 7.29
C SER A 386 -14.55 -32.08 7.16
N LEU A 387 -13.34 -32.43 7.59
CA LEU A 387 -12.14 -31.59 7.45
C LEU A 387 -11.81 -31.27 5.98
N ASP A 388 -11.88 -32.25 5.07
CA ASP A 388 -11.66 -32.02 3.64
C ASP A 388 -12.65 -31.00 3.08
N ASN A 389 -13.92 -31.03 3.53
CA ASN A 389 -14.91 -30.03 3.14
C ASN A 389 -14.55 -28.63 3.65
N THR A 390 -14.14 -28.50 4.92
CA THR A 390 -13.66 -27.24 5.51
C THR A 390 -12.50 -26.67 4.69
N ILE A 391 -11.48 -27.49 4.40
CA ILE A 391 -10.33 -27.06 3.60
C ILE A 391 -10.76 -26.63 2.19
N ASN A 392 -11.60 -27.42 1.52
CA ASN A 392 -12.03 -27.12 0.15
C ASN A 392 -12.86 -25.83 0.08
N THR A 393 -13.74 -25.58 1.05
CA THR A 393 -14.52 -24.34 1.15
C THR A 393 -13.60 -23.14 1.34
N TYR A 394 -12.68 -23.22 2.30
CA TYR A 394 -11.70 -22.15 2.55
C TYR A 394 -10.81 -21.88 1.33
N VAL A 395 -10.27 -22.93 0.71
CA VAL A 395 -9.44 -22.84 -0.51
C VAL A 395 -10.19 -22.16 -1.65
N LYS A 396 -11.46 -22.50 -1.85
CA LYS A 396 -12.29 -21.93 -2.92
C LYS A 396 -12.51 -20.43 -2.69
N ALA A 397 -12.90 -20.04 -1.48
CA ALA A 397 -13.12 -18.63 -1.13
C ALA A 397 -11.82 -17.83 -1.24
N THR A 398 -10.74 -18.31 -0.62
CA THR A 398 -9.42 -17.66 -0.63
C THR A 398 -8.84 -17.53 -2.03
N SER A 399 -9.00 -18.54 -2.90
CA SER A 399 -8.54 -18.47 -4.30
C SER A 399 -9.19 -17.32 -5.07
N ILE A 400 -10.47 -17.01 -4.79
CA ILE A 400 -11.18 -15.91 -5.42
C ILE A 400 -10.64 -14.59 -4.90
N THR A 401 -10.54 -14.44 -3.57
CA THR A 401 -10.06 -13.21 -2.93
C THR A 401 -8.61 -12.90 -3.29
N ASP A 402 -7.70 -13.87 -3.25
CA ASP A 402 -6.28 -13.69 -3.60
C ASP A 402 -6.10 -13.29 -5.08
N LYS A 403 -6.96 -13.80 -5.98
CA LYS A 403 -6.97 -13.38 -7.38
C LYS A 403 -7.42 -11.92 -7.52
N MET A 404 -8.50 -11.53 -6.83
CA MET A 404 -8.97 -10.13 -6.82
C MET A 404 -7.90 -9.19 -6.26
N PHE A 405 -7.23 -9.62 -5.19
CA PHE A 405 -6.12 -8.89 -4.58
C PHE A 405 -4.95 -8.72 -5.55
N SER A 406 -4.55 -9.79 -6.23
CA SER A 406 -3.49 -9.77 -7.24
C SER A 406 -3.83 -8.86 -8.43
N ASP A 407 -5.08 -8.86 -8.89
CA ASP A 407 -5.53 -8.01 -9.99
C ASP A 407 -5.60 -6.53 -9.57
N ALA A 408 -5.99 -6.24 -8.33
CA ALA A 408 -5.93 -4.90 -7.75
C ALA A 408 -4.48 -4.39 -7.67
N LEU A 409 -3.53 -5.24 -7.24
CA LEU A 409 -2.12 -4.88 -7.14
C LEU A 409 -1.51 -4.55 -8.50
N LYS A 410 -1.82 -5.33 -9.55
CA LYS A 410 -1.34 -5.09 -10.92
C LYS A 410 -1.77 -3.74 -11.48
N LYS A 411 -2.97 -3.27 -11.11
CA LYS A 411 -3.55 -2.02 -11.62
C LYS A 411 -3.15 -0.79 -10.81
N GLY A 412 -2.41 -0.94 -9.70
CA GLY A 412 -2.22 0.14 -8.73
C GLY A 412 -0.80 0.34 -8.18
N ALA A 413 0.22 -0.10 -8.90
CA ALA A 413 1.59 -0.41 -8.43
C ALA A 413 2.35 0.61 -7.55
N GLY A 414 1.95 1.89 -7.48
CA GLY A 414 2.73 2.94 -6.81
C GLY A 414 2.51 3.15 -5.30
N ALA A 415 1.47 2.57 -4.68
CA ALA A 415 1.09 2.85 -3.28
C ALA A 415 1.19 1.65 -2.33
N LEU A 416 1.50 0.46 -2.85
CA LEU A 416 1.25 -0.83 -2.16
C LEU A 416 2.37 -1.84 -2.38
N THR A 417 3.58 -1.34 -2.64
CA THR A 417 4.80 -2.15 -2.77
C THR A 417 5.05 -2.99 -1.51
N LEU A 418 4.65 -2.52 -0.33
CA LEU A 418 4.75 -3.29 0.92
C LEU A 418 3.96 -4.61 0.88
N ILE A 419 2.71 -4.60 0.39
CA ILE A 419 1.90 -5.83 0.34
C ILE A 419 2.49 -6.83 -0.65
N LYS A 420 3.00 -6.32 -1.78
CA LYS A 420 3.69 -7.12 -2.80
C LYS A 420 5.01 -7.70 -2.27
N ASN A 421 5.79 -6.92 -1.54
CA ASN A 421 7.12 -7.32 -1.05
C ASN A 421 7.05 -8.20 0.21
N GLY A 422 6.01 -8.03 1.03
CA GLY A 422 5.78 -8.84 2.22
C GLY A 422 5.35 -10.28 1.91
N ASN A 423 5.07 -10.60 0.63
CA ASN A 423 4.63 -11.93 0.17
C ASN A 423 3.41 -12.48 0.93
N VAL A 424 2.59 -11.57 1.46
CA VAL A 424 1.45 -11.83 2.36
C VAL A 424 0.26 -12.42 1.58
N ILE A 425 0.18 -12.11 0.29
CA ILE A 425 -0.76 -12.69 -0.66
C ILE A 425 0.06 -13.49 -1.67
N ASN A 426 0.06 -14.82 -1.53
CA ASN A 426 0.75 -15.71 -2.46
C ASN A 426 -0.06 -16.99 -2.71
N ASN A 427 0.09 -17.57 -3.90
CA ASN A 427 -0.61 -18.80 -4.28
C ASN A 427 -0.08 -20.04 -3.55
N ASN A 428 1.08 -19.98 -2.89
CA ASN A 428 1.69 -21.12 -2.22
C ASN A 428 0.89 -21.55 -0.98
N THR A 429 0.24 -20.63 -0.26
CA THR A 429 -0.64 -21.00 0.85
C THR A 429 -1.82 -21.84 0.35
N VAL A 430 -2.49 -21.39 -0.71
CA VAL A 430 -3.59 -22.16 -1.35
C VAL A 430 -3.12 -23.53 -1.82
N LEU A 431 -1.91 -23.62 -2.37
CA LEU A 431 -1.30 -24.90 -2.75
C LEU A 431 -1.05 -25.79 -1.53
N ALA A 432 -0.55 -25.24 -0.42
CA ALA A 432 -0.31 -26.00 0.81
C ALA A 432 -1.61 -26.63 1.36
N PHE A 433 -2.71 -25.88 1.40
CA PHE A 433 -4.01 -26.42 1.79
C PHE A 433 -4.50 -27.51 0.82
N ARG A 434 -4.33 -27.31 -0.49
CA ARG A 434 -4.69 -28.33 -1.49
C ARG A 434 -3.85 -29.60 -1.35
N ASP A 435 -2.57 -29.48 -0.99
CA ASP A 435 -1.70 -30.61 -0.76
C ASP A 435 -2.16 -31.46 0.45
N VAL A 436 -2.72 -30.84 1.49
CA VAL A 436 -3.34 -31.58 2.61
C VAL A 436 -4.46 -32.49 2.11
N VAL A 437 -5.39 -31.97 1.32
CA VAL A 437 -6.50 -32.75 0.75
C VAL A 437 -5.99 -33.77 -0.28
N ALA A 438 -5.01 -33.40 -1.11
CA ALA A 438 -4.48 -34.26 -2.17
C ALA A 438 -3.70 -35.48 -1.62
N LYS A 439 -3.05 -35.35 -0.46
CA LYS A 439 -2.47 -36.51 0.26
C LYS A 439 -3.54 -37.55 0.58
N GLY A 440 -4.77 -37.09 0.81
CA GLY A 440 -5.94 -37.91 1.15
C GLY A 440 -5.81 -38.58 2.51
N PHE A 441 -6.95 -39.02 3.05
CA PHE A 441 -6.94 -39.81 4.26
C PHE A 441 -6.47 -41.24 3.97
N LYS A 442 -5.34 -41.64 4.57
CA LYS A 442 -4.85 -43.03 4.53
C LYS A 442 -5.06 -43.69 5.90
N PHE A 443 -6.17 -44.41 6.04
CA PHE A 443 -6.50 -45.11 7.28
C PHE A 443 -5.40 -46.11 7.68
N ASN A 444 -4.84 -45.91 8.87
CA ASN A 444 -3.94 -46.84 9.54
C ASN A 444 -4.50 -47.18 10.93
N PRO A 445 -5.31 -48.25 11.08
CA PRO A 445 -6.05 -48.54 12.32
C PRO A 445 -5.13 -48.71 13.52
N TRP A 446 -3.96 -49.29 13.29
CA TRP A 446 -3.00 -49.64 14.33
C TRP A 446 -1.93 -48.58 14.54
N GLY A 447 -2.06 -47.42 13.88
CA GLY A 447 -1.25 -46.22 14.12
C GLY A 447 0.25 -46.49 14.24
N ALA A 448 0.80 -46.15 15.41
CA ALA A 448 2.22 -46.21 15.75
C ALA A 448 2.85 -47.61 15.60
N THR A 449 4.13 -47.63 15.25
CA THR A 449 4.91 -48.86 14.98
C THR A 449 4.86 -49.88 16.12
N LYS A 450 4.81 -49.44 17.38
CA LYS A 450 4.72 -50.33 18.55
C LYS A 450 3.38 -51.07 18.64
N LEU A 451 2.26 -50.38 18.39
CA LEU A 451 0.93 -50.97 18.45
C LEU A 451 0.74 -51.95 17.29
N ALA A 452 1.12 -51.54 16.08
CA ALA A 452 1.13 -52.41 14.90
C ALA A 452 1.99 -53.68 15.12
N THR A 453 3.18 -53.55 15.72
CA THR A 453 4.05 -54.70 16.02
C THR A 453 3.43 -55.63 17.07
N GLY A 454 2.86 -55.07 18.14
CA GLY A 454 2.21 -55.86 19.19
C GLY A 454 1.05 -56.69 18.65
N ILE A 455 0.22 -56.09 17.79
CA ILE A 455 -0.97 -56.75 17.23
C ILE A 455 -0.60 -57.80 16.18
N ASN A 456 0.35 -57.49 15.29
CA ASN A 456 0.84 -58.45 14.31
C ASN A 456 1.47 -59.69 14.97
N ASN A 457 2.03 -59.54 16.17
CA ASN A 457 2.56 -60.66 16.94
C ASN A 457 1.48 -61.40 17.75
N ALA A 458 0.43 -60.71 18.19
CA ALA A 458 -0.60 -61.28 19.05
C ALA A 458 -1.71 -62.04 18.28
N ILE A 459 -2.11 -61.55 17.09
CA ILE A 459 -3.14 -62.20 16.25
C ILE A 459 -2.79 -63.66 15.91
N PRO A 460 -1.56 -64.00 15.43
CA PRO A 460 -1.20 -65.39 15.16
C PRO A 460 -1.26 -66.29 16.40
N VAL A 461 -0.94 -65.73 17.58
CA VAL A 461 -1.01 -66.47 18.85
C VAL A 461 -2.46 -66.78 19.22
N ILE A 462 -3.39 -65.85 18.95
CA ILE A 462 -4.83 -66.09 19.10
C ILE A 462 -5.29 -67.24 18.19
N GLY A 463 -4.87 -67.28 16.92
CA GLY A 463 -5.22 -68.39 16.01
C GLY A 463 -4.72 -69.76 16.48
N VAL A 464 -3.50 -69.82 17.03
CA VAL A 464 -2.96 -71.05 17.65
C VAL A 464 -3.78 -71.46 18.88
N ALA A 465 -4.12 -70.49 19.74
CA ALA A 465 -4.92 -70.74 20.94
C ALA A 465 -6.33 -71.24 20.59
N ILE A 466 -6.97 -70.65 19.57
CA ILE A 466 -8.26 -71.09 19.03
C ILE A 466 -8.19 -72.53 18.53
N THR A 467 -7.16 -72.89 17.77
CA THR A 467 -6.98 -74.26 17.25
C THR A 467 -6.81 -75.26 18.39
N ALA A 468 -6.00 -74.94 19.40
CA ALA A 468 -5.80 -75.78 20.58
C ALA A 468 -7.10 -75.98 21.39
N LEU A 469 -7.87 -74.90 21.60
CA LEU A 469 -9.14 -74.94 22.33
C LEU A 469 -10.21 -75.78 21.63
N THR A 470 -10.33 -75.67 20.31
CA THR A 470 -11.26 -76.50 19.53
C THR A 470 -10.89 -77.98 19.63
N TYR A 471 -9.59 -78.32 19.55
CA TYR A 471 -9.11 -79.69 19.73
C TYR A 471 -9.36 -80.25 21.14
N LEU A 472 -9.14 -79.44 22.18
CA LEU A 472 -9.38 -79.85 23.58
C LEU A 472 -10.88 -80.01 23.89
N SER A 473 -11.72 -79.17 23.28
CA SER A 473 -13.18 -79.28 23.33
C SER A 473 -13.65 -80.63 22.79
N ASP A 474 -13.15 -81.05 21.62
CA ASP A 474 -13.48 -82.34 21.00
C ASP A 474 -13.09 -83.54 21.88
N LEU A 475 -12.00 -83.42 22.63
CA LEU A 475 -11.51 -84.45 23.55
C LEU A 475 -12.17 -84.42 24.94
N LYS A 476 -13.02 -83.42 25.24
CA LYS A 476 -13.65 -83.20 26.56
C LYS A 476 -12.65 -83.13 27.73
N LYS A 477 -11.49 -82.51 27.50
CA LYS A 477 -10.46 -82.32 28.54
C LYS A 477 -10.71 -81.03 29.34
N GLU A 478 -11.58 -81.10 30.33
CA GLU A 478 -12.06 -79.92 31.10
C GLU A 478 -10.94 -79.04 31.69
N LYS A 479 -9.91 -79.62 32.34
CA LYS A 479 -8.88 -78.82 33.00
C LYS A 479 -7.99 -78.04 32.02
N GLU A 480 -7.50 -78.70 30.97
CA GLU A 480 -6.65 -78.08 29.93
C GLU A 480 -7.46 -77.02 29.14
N PHE A 481 -8.76 -77.27 28.95
CA PHE A 481 -9.69 -76.33 28.30
C PHE A 481 -9.88 -75.03 29.11
N GLU A 482 -10.09 -75.12 30.43
CA GLU A 482 -10.22 -73.93 31.30
C GLU A 482 -8.94 -73.06 31.29
N GLU A 483 -7.75 -73.68 31.37
CA GLU A 483 -6.47 -72.96 31.33
C GLU A 483 -6.25 -72.21 30.01
N ASP A 484 -6.56 -72.86 28.87
CA ASP A 484 -6.39 -72.26 27.55
C ASP A 484 -7.46 -71.18 27.24
N LYS A 485 -8.68 -71.28 27.79
CA LYS A 485 -9.71 -70.23 27.69
C LYS A 485 -9.24 -68.94 28.36
N ASP A 486 -8.68 -69.06 29.56
CA ASP A 486 -8.16 -67.90 30.28
C ASP A 486 -6.98 -67.26 29.55
N ARG A 487 -6.11 -68.07 28.94
CA ARG A 487 -5.01 -67.56 28.09
C ARG A 487 -5.54 -66.74 26.91
N LEU A 488 -6.53 -67.26 26.18
CA LEU A 488 -7.15 -66.56 25.05
C LEU A 488 -7.83 -65.25 25.50
N ALA A 489 -8.59 -65.30 26.59
CA ALA A 489 -9.25 -64.13 27.16
C ALA A 489 -8.25 -63.04 27.58
N ASN A 490 -7.14 -63.42 28.19
CA ASN A 490 -6.08 -62.50 28.60
C ASN A 490 -5.38 -61.85 27.39
N GLN A 491 -5.11 -62.61 26.33
CA GLN A 491 -4.52 -62.08 25.09
C GLN A 491 -5.41 -61.03 24.43
N ILE A 492 -6.72 -61.29 24.32
CA ILE A 492 -7.68 -60.32 23.81
C ILE A 492 -7.72 -59.06 24.69
N ASN A 493 -7.72 -59.24 26.02
CA ASN A 493 -7.69 -58.12 26.96
C ASN A 493 -6.43 -57.26 26.79
N GLU A 494 -5.27 -57.86 26.58
CA GLU A 494 -4.00 -57.17 26.34
C GLU A 494 -4.03 -56.36 25.03
N ILE A 495 -4.53 -56.95 23.93
CA ILE A 495 -4.66 -56.25 22.64
C ILE A 495 -5.55 -55.01 22.79
N ILE A 496 -6.73 -55.16 23.38
CA ILE A 496 -7.66 -54.04 23.53
C ILE A 496 -7.12 -52.99 24.50
N THR A 497 -6.40 -53.40 25.55
CA THR A 497 -5.77 -52.47 26.49
C THR A 497 -4.69 -51.63 25.80
N SER A 498 -3.84 -52.26 24.97
CA SER A 498 -2.84 -51.54 24.16
C SER A 498 -3.48 -50.50 23.23
N LEU A 499 -4.61 -50.84 22.61
CA LEU A 499 -5.36 -49.90 21.77
C LEU A 499 -5.97 -48.76 22.59
N LEU A 500 -6.56 -49.07 23.74
CA LEU A 500 -7.10 -48.07 24.67
C LEU A 500 -6.02 -47.10 25.16
N ASP A 501 -4.80 -47.56 25.42
CA ASP A 501 -3.69 -46.69 25.85
C ASP A 501 -3.30 -45.66 24.79
N THR A 502 -3.51 -45.99 23.51
CA THR A 502 -3.25 -45.09 22.38
C THR A 502 -4.42 -44.14 22.14
N VAL A 503 -5.65 -44.65 22.15
CA VAL A 503 -6.86 -43.88 21.83
C VAL A 503 -7.32 -43.00 22.99
N SER A 504 -7.08 -43.38 24.24
CA SER A 504 -7.54 -42.61 25.42
C SER A 504 -6.72 -41.35 25.67
N ASP A 505 -5.51 -41.27 25.11
CA ASP A 505 -4.66 -40.09 25.13
C ASP A 505 -5.03 -39.21 23.92
N THR A 506 -5.61 -38.03 24.19
CA THR A 506 -6.13 -37.14 23.14
C THR A 506 -5.04 -36.68 22.17
N ASP A 507 -3.84 -36.37 22.65
CA ASP A 507 -2.77 -35.88 21.79
C ASP A 507 -2.28 -37.02 20.89
N LYS A 508 -2.05 -38.21 21.45
CA LYS A 508 -1.69 -39.39 20.66
C LYS A 508 -2.78 -39.78 19.66
N PHE A 509 -4.06 -39.63 20.03
CA PHE A 509 -5.16 -39.94 19.13
C PHE A 509 -5.16 -38.99 17.92
N ILE A 510 -5.00 -37.68 18.15
CA ILE A 510 -4.92 -36.69 17.08
C ILE A 510 -3.68 -36.93 16.21
N GLU A 511 -2.51 -37.13 16.80
CA GLU A 511 -1.25 -37.34 16.07
C GLU A 511 -1.26 -38.60 15.17
N ASN A 512 -1.93 -39.67 15.61
CA ASN A 512 -1.95 -40.93 14.86
C ASN A 512 -3.04 -40.99 13.79
N TYR A 513 -4.19 -40.33 14.01
CA TYR A 513 -5.38 -40.50 13.17
C TYR A 513 -5.85 -39.22 12.46
N PHE A 514 -5.34 -38.04 12.85
CA PHE A 514 -5.79 -36.74 12.35
C PHE A 514 -4.62 -35.79 12.03
N GLN A 515 -3.59 -36.29 11.34
CA GLN A 515 -2.43 -35.45 10.95
C GLN A 515 -2.83 -34.27 10.05
N SER A 516 -3.78 -34.48 9.13
CA SER A 516 -4.32 -33.40 8.28
C SER A 516 -4.94 -32.26 9.09
N TYR A 517 -5.55 -32.56 10.24
CA TYR A 517 -6.10 -31.55 11.15
C TYR A 517 -4.98 -30.67 11.72
N LEU A 518 -3.88 -31.28 12.20
CA LEU A 518 -2.72 -30.55 12.73
C LEU A 518 -2.03 -29.69 11.66
N GLU A 519 -1.89 -30.22 10.43
CA GLU A 519 -1.36 -29.47 9.29
C GLU A 519 -2.25 -28.25 8.97
N THR A 520 -3.58 -28.45 8.97
CA THR A 520 -4.56 -27.39 8.69
C THR A 520 -4.58 -26.32 9.78
N GLU A 521 -4.53 -26.70 11.05
CA GLU A 521 -4.45 -25.77 12.19
C GLU A 521 -3.24 -24.85 12.06
N LYS A 522 -2.08 -25.42 11.73
CA LYS A 522 -0.86 -24.65 11.52
C LYS A 522 -0.98 -23.66 10.36
N LEU A 523 -1.54 -24.10 9.23
CA LEU A 523 -1.72 -23.24 8.05
C LEU A 523 -2.70 -22.10 8.32
N LEU A 524 -3.82 -22.34 9.01
CA LEU A 524 -4.76 -21.28 9.39
C LEU A 524 -4.13 -20.28 10.38
N ALA A 525 -3.30 -20.75 11.32
CA ALA A 525 -2.56 -19.88 12.22
C ALA A 525 -1.54 -18.98 11.49
N GLU A 526 -0.93 -19.46 10.40
CA GLU A 526 -0.08 -18.65 9.52
C GLU A 526 -0.91 -17.59 8.77
N GLU A 527 -2.07 -17.95 8.24
CA GLU A 527 -2.97 -17.01 7.57
C GLU A 527 -3.53 -15.93 8.51
N GLN A 528 -3.77 -16.24 9.79
CA GLN A 528 -4.12 -15.23 10.80
C GLN A 528 -3.02 -14.17 10.98
N ARG A 529 -1.74 -14.57 10.95
CA ARG A 529 -0.62 -13.61 11.02
C ARG A 529 -0.54 -12.76 9.77
N ASN A 530 -0.72 -13.38 8.60
CA ASN A 530 -0.76 -12.68 7.32
C ASN A 530 -1.88 -11.63 7.28
N LEU A 531 -3.08 -11.98 7.76
CA LEU A 531 -4.20 -11.05 7.84
C LEU A 531 -3.89 -9.83 8.73
N LYS A 532 -3.27 -10.03 9.89
CA LYS A 532 -2.86 -8.92 10.78
C LYS A 532 -1.90 -7.95 10.09
N ILE A 533 -0.94 -8.46 9.31
CA ILE A 533 -0.02 -7.60 8.54
C ILE A 533 -0.80 -6.76 7.52
N LEU A 534 -1.81 -7.34 6.85
CA LEU A 534 -2.65 -6.58 5.91
C LEU A 534 -3.48 -5.50 6.62
N GLU A 535 -4.03 -5.81 7.79
CA GLU A 535 -4.77 -4.86 8.62
C GLU A 535 -3.87 -3.71 9.09
N GLU A 536 -2.66 -3.99 9.55
CA GLU A 536 -1.68 -2.96 9.94
C GLU A 536 -1.32 -2.05 8.76
N ILE A 537 -1.10 -2.60 7.57
CA ILE A 537 -0.83 -1.82 6.36
C ILE A 537 -2.03 -0.92 6.02
N LYS A 538 -3.26 -1.46 6.09
CA LYS A 538 -4.49 -0.68 5.86
C LYS A 538 -4.57 0.49 6.84
N ASP A 539 -4.42 0.22 8.13
CA ASP A 539 -4.58 1.23 9.18
C ASP A 539 -3.49 2.31 9.08
N ASN A 540 -2.24 1.93 8.76
CA ASN A 540 -1.17 2.90 8.52
C ASN A 540 -1.48 3.83 7.33
N LEU A 541 -2.05 3.29 6.25
CA LEU A 541 -2.44 4.09 5.09
C LEU A 541 -3.64 5.01 5.38
N GLU A 542 -4.64 4.55 6.15
CA GLU A 542 -5.77 5.37 6.60
C GLU A 542 -5.29 6.53 7.48
N ASN A 543 -4.43 6.23 8.45
CA ASN A 543 -3.82 7.22 9.34
C ASN A 543 -2.99 8.24 8.55
N TRP A 544 -2.20 7.79 7.59
CA TRP A 544 -1.42 8.67 6.71
C TRP A 544 -2.33 9.62 5.90
N GLN A 545 -3.44 9.13 5.36
CA GLN A 545 -4.41 9.99 4.66
C GLN A 545 -5.04 11.04 5.57
N GLU A 546 -5.40 10.66 6.79
CA GLU A 546 -5.97 11.60 7.77
C GLU A 546 -4.92 12.63 8.22
N HIS A 547 -3.68 12.21 8.43
CA HIS A 547 -2.55 13.07 8.75
C HIS A 547 -2.37 14.15 7.66
N GLY A 548 -2.35 13.77 6.38
CA GLY A 548 -2.23 14.72 5.26
C GLY A 548 -3.36 15.76 5.21
N LYS A 549 -4.61 15.37 5.52
CA LYS A 549 -5.75 16.31 5.60
C LYS A 549 -5.57 17.33 6.73
N LYS A 550 -5.23 16.86 7.93
CA LYS A 550 -4.98 17.72 9.10
C LYS A 550 -3.82 18.69 8.86
N LEU A 551 -2.74 18.20 8.25
CA LEU A 551 -1.56 18.99 7.96
C LEU A 551 -1.89 20.15 7.00
N ARG A 552 -2.61 19.88 5.91
CA ARG A 552 -3.07 20.90 4.97
C ARG A 552 -3.90 22.00 5.65
N ASP A 553 -4.77 21.62 6.58
CA ASP A 553 -5.62 22.57 7.31
C ASP A 553 -4.77 23.42 8.28
N LYS A 554 -3.76 22.83 8.95
CA LYS A 554 -2.80 23.56 9.79
C LYS A 554 -2.01 24.61 9.00
N PHE A 555 -1.45 24.25 7.83
CA PHE A 555 -0.77 25.21 6.95
C PHE A 555 -1.70 26.36 6.53
N THR A 556 -2.95 26.04 6.19
CA THR A 556 -3.94 27.05 5.78
C THR A 556 -4.26 28.05 6.88
N ASN A 557 -4.34 27.60 8.14
CA ASN A 557 -4.58 28.49 9.27
C ASN A 557 -3.35 29.35 9.59
N LEU A 558 -2.15 28.76 9.60
CA LEU A 558 -0.92 29.47 9.95
C LEU A 558 -0.52 30.56 8.94
N ILE A 559 -0.97 30.45 7.68
CA ILE A 559 -0.80 31.48 6.64
C ILE A 559 -1.75 32.67 6.82
N LYS A 560 -2.95 32.43 7.40
CA LYS A 560 -3.95 33.46 7.67
C LYS A 560 -3.59 34.28 8.91
N ASP A 561 -2.92 33.65 9.87
CA ASP A 561 -2.33 34.26 11.07
C ASP A 561 -1.01 35.01 10.79
#